data_AF-Q46IA6-F1
#
_entry.id   AF-Q46IA6-F1
#
_cell.length_a   1.000
_cell.length_b   1.000
_cell.length_c   1.000
_cell.angle_alpha   90.00
_cell.angle_beta   90.00
_cell.angle_gamma   90.00
#
_symmetry.space_group_name_H-M   'P 1'
#
loop_
_entity.id
_entity.type
_entity.pdbx_description
1 polymer ?
#
loop_
_entity_poly.entity_id
_entity_poly.type
_entity_poly.pdbx_seq_one_letter_code
_entity_poly.pdbx_strand_id
1 'polypeptide(L)'
;MEQISRTSIQAKAFEFALLELIYSKRDSFQPLWSVDSWAKFLIWLSLNCGLSGEKESLEMFAKAMGSALTSRMRKIFFERALEDLSLHVMADPAEAQVLIMPIALEKMINDNDVVQALERIGLGDKVSLSSAAWERHDSIISIPWNVKSDI
;
A
#
# COMPACT_ATOMS: atom_id res chain seq x y z
N MET A 1 16.05 21.29 22.43
CA MET A 1 14.66 20.96 22.06
C MET A 1 14.29 21.90 20.92
N GLU A 2 14.15 21.40 19.69
CA GLU A 2 13.68 22.22 18.57
C GLU A 2 12.33 22.84 18.91
N GLN A 3 12.16 24.14 18.66
CA GLN A 3 10.91 24.83 18.95
C GLN A 3 9.87 24.40 17.91
N ILE A 4 9.01 23.46 18.27
CA ILE A 4 7.97 22.93 17.39
C ILE A 4 7.02 24.08 17.02
N SER A 5 6.97 24.44 15.74
CA SER A 5 6.10 25.50 15.23
C SER A 5 4.65 25.04 15.15
N ARG A 6 3.69 25.98 15.26
CA ARG A 6 2.26 25.71 15.06
C ARG A 6 1.99 24.97 13.74
N THR A 7 2.63 25.40 12.67
CA THR A 7 2.51 24.78 11.34
C THR A 7 3.01 23.33 11.33
N SER A 8 4.11 23.03 12.05
CA SER A 8 4.61 21.67 12.17
C SER A 8 3.60 20.75 12.87
N ILE A 9 2.94 21.23 13.93
CA ILE A 9 1.89 20.47 14.63
C ILE A 9 0.70 20.20 13.70
N GLN A 10 0.23 21.22 12.98
CA GLN A 10 -0.90 21.08 12.06
C GLN A 10 -0.60 20.09 10.92
N ALA A 11 0.60 20.16 10.35
CA ALA A 11 1.04 19.24 9.31
C ALA A 11 1.06 17.78 9.81
N LYS A 12 1.64 17.54 10.99
CA LYS A 12 1.68 16.20 11.60
C LYS A 12 0.28 15.66 11.93
N ALA A 13 -0.62 16.51 12.42
CA ALA A 13 -1.99 16.12 12.72
C ALA A 13 -2.77 15.74 11.45
N PHE A 14 -2.62 16.53 10.38
CA PHE A 14 -3.23 16.23 9.08
C PHE A 14 -2.67 14.95 8.47
N GLU A 15 -1.34 14.78 8.55
CA GLU A 15 -0.66 13.58 8.09
C GLU A 15 -1.17 12.34 8.83
N PHE A 16 -1.21 12.37 10.17
CA PHE A 16 -1.78 11.28 10.97
C PHE A 16 -3.22 10.95 10.54
N ALA A 17 -4.09 11.95 10.42
CA ALA A 17 -5.48 11.73 10.02
C ALA A 17 -5.59 11.07 8.63
N LEU A 18 -4.75 11.47 7.69
CA LEU A 18 -4.73 10.87 6.36
C LEU A 18 -4.21 9.43 6.37
N LEU A 19 -3.19 9.13 7.18
CA LEU A 19 -2.67 7.77 7.36
C LEU A 19 -3.76 6.84 7.91
N GLU A 20 -4.40 7.25 9.00
CA GLU A 20 -5.48 6.47 9.64
C GLU A 20 -6.69 6.28 8.71
N LEU A 21 -6.99 7.28 7.89
CA LEU A 21 -8.03 7.16 6.87
C LEU A 21 -7.71 6.07 5.85
N ILE A 22 -6.48 6.02 5.35
CA ILE A 22 -6.05 4.98 4.41
C ILE A 22 -6.09 3.61 5.09
N TYR A 23 -5.52 3.49 6.29
CA TYR A 23 -5.49 2.22 7.03
C TYR A 23 -6.88 1.66 7.30
N SER A 24 -7.83 2.50 7.68
CA SER A 24 -9.21 2.08 7.99
C SER A 24 -10.05 1.74 6.75
N LYS A 25 -9.68 2.23 5.56
CA LYS A 25 -10.50 2.09 4.34
C LYS A 25 -9.93 1.18 3.27
N ARG A 26 -8.62 0.99 3.21
CA ARG A 26 -7.94 0.27 2.10
C ARG A 26 -8.51 -1.11 1.80
N ASP A 27 -9.00 -1.84 2.81
CA ASP A 27 -9.55 -3.19 2.62
C ASP A 27 -11.03 -3.19 2.15
N SER A 28 -11.67 -2.01 2.07
CA SER A 28 -13.06 -1.86 1.60
C SER A 28 -13.19 -1.79 0.06
N PHE A 29 -12.08 -1.64 -0.67
CA PHE A 29 -12.10 -1.42 -2.12
C PHE A 29 -11.64 -2.67 -2.87
N GLN A 30 -12.60 -3.42 -3.41
CA GLN A 30 -12.33 -4.63 -4.19
C GLN A 30 -12.10 -4.32 -5.68
N PRO A 31 -11.32 -5.14 -6.42
CA PRO A 31 -10.51 -6.24 -5.90
C PRO A 31 -9.28 -5.72 -5.15
N LEU A 32 -8.91 -6.34 -4.03
CA LEU A 32 -7.69 -5.95 -3.30
C LEU A 32 -6.46 -6.03 -4.20
N TRP A 33 -5.43 -5.24 -3.86
CA TRP A 33 -4.14 -5.27 -4.54
C TRP A 33 -4.23 -4.98 -6.04
N SER A 34 -5.08 -4.01 -6.41
CA SER A 34 -5.32 -3.65 -7.81
C SER A 34 -5.28 -2.14 -8.02
N VAL A 35 -4.96 -1.72 -9.24
CA VAL A 35 -5.06 -0.32 -9.66
C VAL A 35 -6.50 0.21 -9.45
N ASP A 36 -7.51 -0.65 -9.69
CA ASP A 36 -8.92 -0.35 -9.45
C ASP A 36 -9.23 -0.01 -7.99
N SER A 37 -8.68 -0.76 -7.03
CA SER A 37 -8.89 -0.48 -5.59
C SER A 37 -8.36 0.90 -5.19
N TRP A 38 -7.20 1.28 -5.73
CA TRP A 38 -6.62 2.60 -5.53
C TRP A 38 -7.44 3.71 -6.18
N ALA A 39 -7.90 3.51 -7.41
CA ALA A 39 -8.77 4.46 -8.11
C ALA A 39 -10.10 4.66 -7.36
N LYS A 40 -10.73 3.58 -6.88
CA LYS A 40 -11.96 3.64 -6.07
C LYS A 40 -11.75 4.40 -4.76
N PHE A 41 -10.61 4.21 -4.10
CA PHE A 41 -10.27 5.00 -2.92
C PHE A 41 -10.13 6.49 -3.23
N LEU A 42 -9.44 6.86 -4.32
CA LEU A 42 -9.30 8.26 -4.71
C LEU A 42 -10.64 8.91 -5.08
N ILE A 43 -11.50 8.19 -5.80
CA ILE A 43 -12.87 8.64 -6.11
C ILE A 43 -13.65 8.84 -4.81
N TRP A 44 -13.64 7.85 -3.92
CA TRP A 44 -14.31 7.93 -2.63
C TRP A 44 -13.82 9.14 -1.82
N LEU A 45 -12.51 9.34 -1.73
CA LEU A 45 -11.92 10.46 -1.01
C LEU A 45 -12.36 11.80 -1.60
N SER A 46 -12.32 11.93 -2.93
CA SER A 46 -12.76 13.14 -3.65
C SER A 46 -14.21 13.48 -3.34
N LEU A 47 -15.11 12.49 -3.40
CA LEU A 47 -16.52 12.65 -3.07
C LEU A 47 -16.73 13.09 -1.60
N ASN A 48 -15.97 12.52 -0.66
CA ASN A 48 -16.03 12.90 0.76
C ASN A 48 -15.42 14.29 1.03
N CYS A 49 -14.62 14.82 0.11
CA CYS A 49 -14.17 16.21 0.12
C CYS A 49 -15.19 17.18 -0.52
N GLY A 50 -16.35 16.70 -0.98
CA GLY A 50 -17.43 17.52 -1.54
C GLY A 50 -17.35 17.75 -3.05
N LEU A 51 -16.49 17.02 -3.77
CA LEU A 51 -16.41 17.08 -5.22
C LEU A 51 -17.44 16.13 -5.88
N SER A 52 -17.70 16.32 -7.17
CA SER A 52 -18.58 15.44 -7.94
C SER A 52 -17.83 14.21 -8.46
N GLY A 53 -18.58 13.17 -8.86
CA GLY A 53 -18.02 11.98 -9.49
C GLY A 53 -17.69 12.16 -10.97
N GLU A 54 -17.82 13.38 -11.50
CA GLU A 54 -17.55 13.67 -12.89
C GLU A 54 -16.04 13.69 -13.16
N LYS A 55 -15.66 13.24 -14.36
CA LYS A 55 -14.25 13.10 -14.76
C LYS A 55 -13.43 14.38 -14.52
N GLU A 56 -13.96 15.53 -14.91
CA GLU A 56 -13.28 16.83 -14.73
C GLU A 56 -13.02 17.15 -13.24
N SER A 57 -14.01 16.87 -12.37
CA SER A 57 -13.88 17.08 -10.92
C SER A 57 -12.83 16.16 -10.31
N LEU A 58 -12.81 14.89 -10.72
CA LEU A 58 -11.82 13.91 -10.28
C LEU A 58 -10.39 14.24 -10.77
N GLU A 59 -10.24 14.71 -12.01
CA GLU A 59 -8.96 15.17 -12.54
C GLU A 59 -8.45 16.41 -11.81
N MET A 60 -9.34 17.35 -11.50
CA MET A 60 -9.04 18.52 -10.68
C MET A 60 -8.58 18.11 -9.28
N PHE A 61 -9.27 17.15 -8.65
CA PHE A 61 -8.87 16.60 -7.35
C PHE A 61 -7.45 16.02 -7.38
N ALA A 62 -7.18 15.13 -8.34
CA ALA A 62 -5.87 14.50 -8.48
C ALA A 62 -4.76 15.54 -8.68
N LYS A 63 -5.03 16.57 -9.50
CA LYS A 63 -4.09 17.68 -9.71
C LYS A 63 -3.84 18.49 -8.43
N ALA A 64 -4.89 18.77 -7.66
CA ALA A 64 -4.80 19.52 -6.41
C ALA A 64 -4.03 18.76 -5.30
N MET A 65 -4.19 17.43 -5.23
CA MET A 65 -3.44 16.58 -4.32
C MET A 65 -1.94 16.59 -4.64
N GLY A 66 -1.59 16.68 -5.92
CA GLY A 66 -0.21 16.72 -6.38
C GLY A 66 0.52 15.38 -6.27
N SER A 67 1.64 15.24 -6.98
CA SER A 67 2.37 13.97 -7.09
C SER A 67 2.95 13.51 -5.76
N ALA A 68 3.53 14.41 -4.96
CA ALA A 68 4.20 14.05 -3.72
C ALA A 68 3.24 13.39 -2.71
N LEU A 69 2.06 13.98 -2.49
CA LEU A 69 1.06 13.44 -1.57
C LEU A 69 0.44 12.15 -2.13
N THR A 70 0.10 12.16 -3.43
CA THR A 70 -0.52 11.01 -4.10
C THR A 70 0.38 9.78 -4.07
N SER A 71 1.67 9.92 -4.40
CA SER A 71 2.64 8.81 -4.36
C SER A 71 2.80 8.26 -2.94
N ARG A 72 2.83 9.15 -1.94
CA ARG A 72 2.92 8.74 -0.55
C ARG A 72 1.69 7.94 -0.12
N MET A 73 0.49 8.46 -0.38
CA MET A 73 -0.77 7.79 -0.06
C MET A 73 -0.85 6.42 -0.73
N ARG A 74 -0.42 6.31 -1.99
CA ARG A 74 -0.41 5.06 -2.74
C ARG A 74 0.50 4.01 -2.09
N LYS A 75 1.70 4.41 -1.65
CA LYS A 75 2.60 3.52 -0.90
C LYS A 75 1.92 2.95 0.34
N ILE A 76 1.29 3.82 1.15
CA ILE A 76 0.60 3.42 2.40
C ILE A 76 -0.63 2.54 2.12
N PHE A 77 -1.33 2.82 1.01
CA PHE A 77 -2.48 2.03 0.59
C PHE A 77 -2.08 0.57 0.30
N PHE A 78 -0.94 0.38 -0.35
CA PHE A 78 -0.41 -0.93 -0.77
C PHE A 78 0.69 -1.52 0.14
N GLU A 79 0.86 -1.02 1.36
CA GLU A 79 1.77 -1.63 2.34
C GLU A 79 1.00 -2.36 3.45
N ARG A 80 1.55 -3.43 4.02
CA ARG A 80 1.02 -4.06 5.24
C ARG A 80 2.17 -4.36 6.20
N ALA A 81 2.07 -3.87 7.42
CA ALA A 81 2.92 -4.29 8.52
C ALA A 81 2.20 -5.42 9.30
N LEU A 82 2.85 -6.57 9.39
CA LEU A 82 2.38 -7.76 10.10
C LEU A 82 3.33 -7.98 11.27
N GLU A 83 3.09 -7.26 12.37
CA GLU A 83 3.97 -7.21 13.54
C GLU A 83 4.19 -8.59 14.17
N ASP A 84 3.16 -9.43 14.19
CA ASP A 84 3.21 -10.79 14.72
C ASP A 84 4.13 -11.71 13.90
N LEU A 85 4.22 -11.48 12.59
CA LEU A 85 5.16 -12.16 11.69
C LEU A 85 6.49 -11.39 11.58
N SER A 86 6.55 -10.17 12.12
CA SER A 86 7.63 -9.19 11.95
C SER A 86 7.97 -8.94 10.47
N LEU A 87 6.96 -8.91 9.61
CA LEU A 87 7.10 -8.70 8.17
C LEU A 87 6.42 -7.41 7.73
N HIS A 88 7.07 -6.69 6.82
CA HIS A 88 6.50 -5.58 6.07
C HIS A 88 6.36 -5.98 4.61
N VAL A 89 5.14 -5.89 4.08
CA VAL A 89 4.82 -6.24 2.70
C VAL A 89 4.54 -4.95 1.92
N MET A 90 5.21 -4.78 0.79
CA MET A 90 4.88 -3.77 -0.21
C MET A 90 4.45 -4.45 -1.50
N ALA A 91 3.21 -4.19 -1.93
CA ALA A 91 2.60 -4.89 -3.05
C ALA A 91 1.79 -3.93 -3.94
N ASP A 92 2.44 -2.87 -4.42
CA ASP A 92 1.82 -1.96 -5.39
C ASP A 92 1.76 -2.63 -6.77
N PRO A 93 0.58 -2.78 -7.38
CA PRO A 93 0.42 -3.42 -8.69
C PRO A 93 1.06 -2.66 -9.86
N ALA A 94 1.53 -1.42 -9.67
CA ALA A 94 2.36 -0.75 -10.68
C ALA A 94 3.84 -1.14 -10.61
N GLU A 95 4.28 -1.79 -9.53
CA GLU A 95 5.64 -2.28 -9.38
C GLU A 95 5.77 -3.69 -9.92
N ALA A 96 6.97 -4.06 -10.36
CA ALA A 96 7.20 -5.36 -11.01
C ALA A 96 6.99 -6.57 -10.09
N GLN A 97 7.13 -6.39 -8.78
CA GLN A 97 7.14 -7.47 -7.80
C GLN A 97 6.62 -7.01 -6.44
N VAL A 98 6.10 -7.97 -5.69
CA VAL A 98 5.80 -7.81 -4.27
C VAL A 98 7.10 -7.95 -3.48
N LEU A 99 7.33 -7.04 -2.53
CA LEU A 99 8.49 -7.06 -1.65
C LEU A 99 8.08 -7.45 -0.23
N ILE A 100 8.79 -8.41 0.35
CA ILE A 100 8.69 -8.80 1.75
C ILE A 100 9.98 -8.41 2.44
N MET A 101 9.87 -7.61 3.50
CA MET A 101 10.99 -7.06 4.27
C MET A 101 10.80 -7.40 5.75
N PRO A 102 11.87 -7.57 6.54
CA PRO A 102 11.74 -7.74 7.97
C PRO A 102 11.49 -6.38 8.63
N ILE A 103 10.63 -6.33 9.64
CA ILE A 103 10.43 -5.11 10.45
C ILE A 103 11.64 -4.87 11.35
N ALA A 104 12.18 -5.94 11.94
CA ALA A 104 13.38 -5.89 12.76
C ALA A 104 14.63 -6.17 11.92
N LEU A 105 15.64 -5.32 12.06
CA LEU A 105 16.96 -5.55 11.50
C LEU A 105 17.48 -6.93 11.93
N GLU A 106 18.12 -7.66 11.01
CA GLU A 106 18.75 -8.98 11.23
C GLU A 106 17.80 -10.18 11.40
N LYS A 107 16.48 -10.00 11.36
CA LYS A 107 15.55 -11.15 11.31
C LYS A 107 15.58 -11.80 9.92
N MET A 108 15.99 -13.07 9.87
CA MET A 108 15.83 -13.91 8.68
C MET A 108 14.35 -14.17 8.39
N ILE A 109 13.92 -13.93 7.15
CA ILE A 109 12.54 -14.19 6.71
C ILE A 109 12.34 -15.67 6.43
N ASN A 110 11.46 -16.31 7.20
CA ASN A 110 11.02 -17.69 7.03
C ASN A 110 9.95 -17.81 5.94
N ASP A 111 10.04 -18.83 5.08
CA ASP A 111 9.09 -19.07 3.99
C ASP A 111 7.65 -19.28 4.51
N ASN A 112 7.48 -19.98 5.64
CA ASN A 112 6.15 -20.21 6.20
C ASN A 112 5.46 -18.90 6.63
N ASP A 113 6.23 -17.99 7.23
CA ASP A 113 5.73 -16.69 7.66
C ASP A 113 5.32 -15.84 6.44
N VAL A 114 6.05 -15.97 5.33
CA VAL A 114 5.72 -15.28 4.06
C VAL A 114 4.42 -15.81 3.47
N VAL A 115 4.26 -17.14 3.38
CA VAL A 115 3.01 -17.74 2.87
C VAL A 115 1.84 -17.30 3.74
N GLN A 116 1.98 -17.39 5.07
CA GLN A 116 0.96 -16.94 6.01
C GLN A 116 0.63 -15.45 5.85
N ALA A 117 1.64 -14.60 5.63
CA ALA A 117 1.45 -13.18 5.37
C ALA A 117 0.62 -12.92 4.11
N LEU A 118 0.99 -13.56 2.99
CA LEU A 118 0.33 -13.41 1.69
C LEU A 118 -1.12 -13.87 1.73
N GLU A 119 -1.41 -14.99 2.39
CA GLU A 119 -2.78 -15.47 2.58
C GLU A 119 -3.59 -14.51 3.45
N ARG A 120 -3.06 -14.10 4.60
CA ARG A 120 -3.76 -13.23 5.56
C ARG A 120 -4.17 -11.89 4.95
N ILE A 121 -3.34 -11.33 4.08
CA ILE A 121 -3.61 -10.02 3.46
C ILE A 121 -4.35 -10.14 2.12
N GLY A 122 -4.68 -11.35 1.67
CA GLY A 122 -5.44 -11.57 0.43
C GLY A 122 -4.64 -11.44 -0.86
N LEU A 123 -3.33 -11.69 -0.81
CA LEU A 123 -2.45 -11.74 -2.00
C LEU A 123 -2.27 -13.14 -2.57
N GLY A 124 -2.72 -14.20 -1.90
CA GLY A 124 -2.44 -15.59 -2.28
C GLY A 124 -2.75 -15.95 -3.74
N ASP A 125 -3.84 -15.42 -4.30
CA ASP A 125 -4.22 -15.67 -5.70
C ASP A 125 -3.47 -14.80 -6.72
N LYS A 126 -2.74 -13.78 -6.25
CA LYS A 126 -2.04 -12.76 -7.06
C LYS A 126 -0.56 -13.05 -7.24
N VAL A 127 0.01 -13.97 -6.46
CA VAL A 127 1.43 -14.34 -6.52
C VAL A 127 1.61 -15.85 -6.37
N SER A 128 2.79 -16.37 -6.68
CA SER A 128 3.13 -17.77 -6.38
C SER A 128 3.45 -17.93 -4.89
N LEU A 129 2.77 -18.85 -4.21
CA LEU A 129 3.10 -19.24 -2.82
C LEU A 129 4.27 -20.22 -2.73
N SER A 130 4.75 -20.73 -3.87
CA SER A 130 5.94 -21.58 -3.92
C SER A 130 7.21 -20.73 -3.89
N SER A 131 8.07 -20.95 -2.90
CA SER A 131 9.34 -20.24 -2.76
C SER A 131 10.33 -20.50 -3.88
N ALA A 132 10.09 -21.50 -4.73
CA ALA A 132 10.87 -21.73 -5.94
C ALA A 132 10.83 -20.57 -6.95
N ALA A 133 9.78 -19.73 -6.90
CA ALA A 133 9.63 -18.57 -7.76
C ALA A 133 10.09 -17.25 -7.10
N TRP A 134 10.54 -17.31 -5.85
CA TRP A 134 10.93 -16.12 -5.09
C TRP A 134 12.42 -15.82 -5.28
N GLU A 135 12.76 -14.54 -5.37
CA GLU A 135 14.14 -14.07 -5.41
C GLU A 135 14.51 -13.47 -4.06
N ARG A 136 15.67 -13.87 -3.52
CA ARG A 136 16.17 -13.37 -2.22
C ARG A 136 17.32 -12.41 -2.45
N HIS A 137 17.21 -11.20 -1.91
CA HIS A 137 18.25 -10.18 -1.96
C HIS A 137 18.54 -9.69 -0.55
N ASP A 138 19.69 -10.11 0.01
CA ASP A 138 20.10 -9.84 1.39
C ASP A 138 19.02 -10.26 2.42
N SER A 139 18.22 -9.30 2.88
CA SER A 139 17.14 -9.49 3.86
C SER A 139 15.73 -9.39 3.25
N ILE A 140 15.62 -9.12 1.95
CA ILE A 140 14.37 -8.88 1.24
C ILE A 140 14.03 -10.11 0.37
N ILE A 141 12.73 -10.44 0.31
CA ILE A 141 12.20 -11.41 -0.66
C ILE A 141 11.38 -10.64 -1.69
N SER A 142 11.70 -10.87 -2.96
CA SER A 142 10.96 -10.40 -4.11
C SER A 142 10.09 -11.53 -4.66
N ILE A 143 8.82 -11.26 -4.88
CA ILE A 143 7.85 -12.23 -5.37
C ILE A 143 7.18 -11.67 -6.63
N PRO A 144 7.32 -12.31 -7.80
CA PRO A 144 6.69 -11.83 -9.02
C PRO A 144 5.17 -11.95 -8.94
N TRP A 145 4.49 -10.99 -9.55
CA TRP A 145 3.04 -11.09 -9.75
C TRP A 145 2.71 -12.26 -10.66
N ASN A 146 1.62 -12.97 -10.36
CA ASN A 146 0.99 -13.89 -11.29
C ASN A 146 0.38 -13.05 -12.40
N VAL A 147 1.13 -12.80 -13.47
CA VAL A 147 0.60 -12.20 -14.68
C VAL A 147 -0.33 -13.24 -15.30
N LYS A 148 -1.60 -13.28 -14.88
CA LYS A 148 -2.62 -13.78 -15.79
C LYS A 148 -2.65 -12.74 -16.91
N SER A 149 -2.14 -13.13 -18.06
CA SER A 149 -2.35 -12.39 -19.30
C SER A 149 -3.86 -12.36 -19.51
N ASP A 150 -4.52 -11.31 -19.02
CA ASP A 150 -5.87 -10.96 -19.46
C ASP A 150 -5.71 -10.42 -20.89
N ILE A 151 -5.63 -11.36 -21.84
CA ILE A 151 -5.85 -11.16 -23.28
C ILE A 151 -7.25 -11.67 -23.59
#